data_AF-A0A0F8WWG0-F1
#
_entry.id   AF-A0A0F8WWG0-F1
#
_cell.length_a   1.000
_cell.length_b   1.000
_cell.length_c   1.000
_cell.angle_alpha   90.00
_cell.angle_beta   90.00
_cell.angle_gamma   90.00
#
_symmetry.space_group_name_H-M   'P 1'
#
loop_
_entity.id
_entity.type
_entity.pdbx_description
1 polymer ?
#
loop_
_entity_poly.entity_id
_entity_poly.type
_entity_poly.pdbx_seq_one_letter_code
_entity_poly.pdbx_strand_id
1 'polypeptide(L)' 'MTTSTCRDCAVRVQLDALEHLVQRALIHITNGNDLEMAHKLLDEVVGLLPTVIAIKREL' A
#
# COMPACT_ATOMS: atom_id res chain seq x y z
N MET A 1 -27.46 -10.36 5.03
CA MET A 1 -26.83 -9.58 3.94
C MET A 1 -26.51 -8.22 4.55
N THR A 2 -25.29 -7.86 4.95
CA THR A 2 -24.21 -7.35 4.09
C THR A 2 -22.91 -7.15 4.92
N THR A 3 -22.33 -8.20 5.50
CA THR A 3 -21.00 -8.12 6.13
C THR A 3 -19.85 -8.03 5.11
N SER A 4 -20.13 -8.31 3.82
CA SER A 4 -19.15 -8.27 2.74
C SER A 4 -18.67 -6.84 2.42
N THR A 5 -19.57 -5.84 2.43
CA THR A 5 -19.23 -4.50 1.90
C THR A 5 -18.21 -3.74 2.76
N CYS A 6 -18.20 -3.88 4.09
CA CYS A 6 -17.21 -3.18 4.92
C CYS A 6 -15.82 -3.81 4.86
N ARG A 7 -15.73 -5.14 4.80
CA ARG A 7 -14.43 -5.85 4.79
C ARG A 7 -13.74 -5.69 3.43
N ASP A 8 -14.51 -5.69 2.35
CA ASP A 8 -14.03 -5.36 1.00
C ASP A 8 -13.57 -3.89 0.91
N CYS A 9 -14.28 -2.95 1.55
CA CYS A 9 -13.86 -1.55 1.63
C CYS A 9 -12.54 -1.38 2.40
N ALA A 10 -12.36 -2.06 3.53
CA ALA A 10 -11.14 -1.98 4.32
C ALA A 10 -9.92 -2.47 3.53
N VAL A 11 -10.05 -3.58 2.79
CA VAL A 11 -8.99 -4.06 1.90
C VAL A 11 -8.71 -3.08 0.78
N ARG A 12 -9.75 -2.51 0.15
CA ARG A 12 -9.56 -1.54 -0.93
C ARG A 12 -8.82 -0.29 -0.46
N VAL A 13 -9.18 0.26 0.70
CA VAL A 13 -8.48 1.41 1.29
C VAL A 13 -7.00 1.10 1.54
N GLN A 14 -6.68 -0.10 2.01
CA GLN A 14 -5.27 -0.48 2.21
C GLN A 14 -4.51 -0.69 0.90
N LEU A 15 -5.16 -1.22 -0.15
CA LEU A 15 -4.57 -1.32 -1.49
C LEU A 15 -4.32 0.07 -2.10
N ASP A 16 -5.27 0.99 -1.97
CA ASP A 16 -5.13 2.37 -2.44
C ASP A 16 -3.97 3.09 -1.72
N ALA A 17 -3.79 2.82 -0.42
CA ALA A 17 -2.67 3.37 0.35
C ALA A 17 -1.31 2.82 -0.13
N LEU A 18 -1.23 1.51 -0.41
CA LEU A 18 -0.02 0.90 -0.99
C LEU A 18 0.30 1.48 -2.36
N GLU A 19 -0.71 1.62 -3.23
CA GLU A 19 -0.53 2.19 -4.56
C GLU A 19 0.02 3.61 -4.48
N HIS A 20 -0.56 4.46 -3.61
CA HIS A 20 -0.07 5.83 -3.42
C HIS A 20 1.38 5.88 -2.91
N LEU A 21 1.78 5.01 -1.99
CA LEU A 21 3.16 4.96 -1.50
C LEU A 21 4.15 4.58 -2.61
N VAL A 22 3.80 3.59 -3.43
CA VAL A 22 4.61 3.17 -4.58
C VAL A 22 4.71 4.28 -5.62
N GLN A 23 3.60 4.94 -5.94
CA GLN A 23 3.60 6.08 -6.88
C GLN A 23 4.47 7.23 -6.37
N ARG A 24 4.41 7.56 -5.08
CA ARG A 24 5.28 8.58 -4.47
C ARG A 24 6.75 8.18 -4.52
N ALA A 25 7.08 6.93 -4.20
CA ALA A 25 8.44 6.42 -4.31
C ALA A 25 8.96 6.56 -5.75
N LEU A 26 8.14 6.22 -6.75
CA LEU A 26 8.48 6.37 -8.16
C LEU A 26 8.78 7.83 -8.52
N ILE A 27 7.98 8.79 -8.04
CA ILE A 27 8.24 10.22 -8.25
C ILE A 27 9.60 10.64 -7.67
N HIS A 28 9.95 10.16 -6.47
CA HIS A 28 11.25 10.45 -5.86
C HIS A 28 12.41 9.84 -6.68
N ILE A 29 12.24 8.66 -7.26
CA ILE A 29 13.21 8.02 -8.15
C ILE A 29 13.36 8.79 -9.47
N THR A 30 12.25 9.14 -10.14
CA THR A 30 12.30 9.67 -11.51
C THR A 30 12.50 11.18 -11.57
N ASN A 31 11.96 11.92 -10.60
CA ASN A 31 11.89 13.39 -10.65
C ASN A 31 12.74 14.07 -9.57
N GLY A 32 12.83 13.46 -8.38
CA GLY A 32 13.53 14.05 -7.24
C GLY A 32 15.01 13.63 -7.11
N ASN A 33 15.38 12.48 -7.68
CA ASN A 33 16.64 11.77 -7.40
C ASN A 33 16.90 11.56 -5.90
N ASP A 34 15.84 11.56 -5.10
CA ASP A 34 15.86 11.37 -3.64
C ASP A 34 15.65 9.89 -3.34
N LEU A 35 16.73 9.13 -3.49
CA LEU A 35 16.71 7.68 -3.34
C LEU A 35 16.50 7.25 -1.88
N GLU A 36 16.88 8.08 -0.91
CA GLU A 36 16.64 7.80 0.52
C GLU A 36 15.15 7.86 0.84
N MET A 37 14.43 8.88 0.35
CA MET A 37 12.98 8.96 0.53
C MET A 37 12.26 7.85 -0.22
N ALA A 38 12.71 7.53 -1.46
CA ALA A 38 12.16 6.41 -2.20
C ALA A 38 12.34 5.07 -1.45
N HIS A 39 13.52 4.82 -0.90
CA HIS A 39 13.81 3.64 -0.10
C HIS A 39 12.90 3.55 1.12
N LYS A 40 12.75 4.65 1.88
CA LYS A 40 11.87 4.70 3.05
C LYS A 40 10.42 4.38 2.71
N LEU A 41 9.89 4.94 1.62
CA LEU A 41 8.51 4.69 1.18
C LEU A 41 8.31 3.24 0.74
N LEU A 42 9.32 2.63 0.10
CA LEU A 42 9.28 1.22 -0.29
C LEU A 42 9.37 0.29 0.94
N ASP A 43 10.16 0.63 1.95
CA ASP A 43 10.19 -0.10 3.23
C ASP A 43 8.82 -0.07 3.93
N GLU A 44 8.14 1.08 3.93
CA GLU A 44 6.78 1.21 4.46
C GLU A 44 5.79 0.30 3.70
N VAL A 45 5.90 0.21 2.38
CA VAL A 45 5.12 -0.71 1.53
C VAL A 45 5.37 -2.16 1.91
N VAL A 46 6.64 -2.55 2.08
CA VAL A 46 7.02 -3.91 2.49
C VAL A 46 6.46 -4.24 3.89
N GLY A 47 6.44 -3.28 4.80
CA GLY A 47 5.84 -3.46 6.13
C GLY A 47 4.33 -3.64 6.13
N LEU A 48 3.61 -2.98 5.21
CA LEU A 48 2.15 -3.03 5.12
C LEU A 48 1.61 -4.22 4.31
N LEU A 49 2.39 -4.71 3.33
CA LEU A 49 2.00 -5.81 2.45
C LEU A 49 1.50 -7.08 3.18
N PRO A 50 2.17 -7.58 4.24
CA PRO A 50 1.74 -8.76 4.97
C PRO A 50 0.33 -8.62 5.56
N THR A 51 -0.02 -7.43 6.06
CA THR A 51 -1.34 -7.12 6.62
C THR A 51 -2.41 -7.21 5.55
N VAL A 52 -2.18 -6.62 4.37
CA VAL A 52 -3.12 -6.68 3.25
C VAL A 52 -3.30 -8.12 2.75
N ILE A 53 -2.20 -8.89 2.66
CA ILE A 53 -2.24 -10.30 2.28
C ILE A 53 -3.05 -11.12 3.30
N ALA A 54 -2.85 -10.87 4.60
CA ALA A 54 -3.60 -11.55 5.65
C ALA A 54 -5.11 -11.26 5.52
N ILE A 55 -5.51 -10.00 5.36
CA ILE A 55 -6.93 -9.65 5.21
C ILE A 55 -7.52 -10.29 3.94
N LYS A 56 -6.78 -10.29 2.82
CA LYS A 56 -7.20 -10.95 1.57
C LYS A 56 -7.38 -12.46 1.69
N ARG A 57 -6.64 -13.13 2.57
CA ARG A 57 -6.78 -14.59 2.82
C ARG A 57 -7.98 -14.94 3.69
N GLU A 58 -8.46 -13.99 4.49
CA GLU A 58 -9.60 -14.17 5.40
C GLU A 58 -10.95 -13.77 4.78
N LEU A 59 -10.93 -13.22 3.55
CA LEU A 59 -12.08 -12.95 2.70
C LEU A 59 -12.39 -14.16 1.82
#